data_AF-Q16N07-F1
#
_entry.id   AF-Q16N07-F1
#
_cell.length_a   1.000
_cell.length_b   1.000
_cell.length_c   1.000
_cell.angle_alpha   90.00
_cell.angle_beta   90.00
_cell.angle_gamma   90.00
#
_symmetry.space_group_name_H-M   'P 1'
#
loop_
_entity.id
_entity.type
_entity.pdbx_description
1 polymer ?
#
loop_
_entity_poly.entity_id
_entity_poly.type
_entity_poly.pdbx_seq_one_letter_code
_entity_poly.pdbx_strand_id
1 'polypeptide(L)'
;MIAGGHGEPNPNSSWMDSRGLWLAYVLGIIIFHIVVLAVPFIDIPYAWTITNITHNLGAPWMSIDTGDSRKYTHWEQINHGEQFTATRKFLTAAPIILFLLTCMYTRNDTDHFIANFISLVVVLVPKLPQFHGVRLFGINKY
;
A
#
# COMPACT_ATOMS: atom_id res chain seq x y z
N MET A 1 22.27 -10.90 -16.58
CA MET A 1 22.04 -12.14 -15.79
C MET A 1 20.66 -12.03 -15.17
N ILE A 2 19.81 -13.03 -15.38
CA ILE A 2 18.47 -13.06 -14.80
C ILE A 2 18.61 -13.54 -13.35
N ALA A 3 18.15 -12.74 -12.39
CA ALA A 3 18.50 -12.91 -10.97
C ALA A 3 17.63 -13.95 -10.22
N GLY A 4 16.59 -14.48 -10.83
CA GLY A 4 15.74 -15.54 -10.24
C GLY A 4 16.06 -16.93 -10.78
N GLY A 5 16.05 -17.94 -9.90
CA GLY A 5 16.20 -19.36 -10.28
C GLY A 5 15.14 -19.88 -11.27
N HIS A 6 14.09 -19.12 -11.55
CA HIS A 6 13.02 -19.43 -12.51
C HIS A 6 13.03 -18.54 -13.77
N GLY A 7 14.11 -17.80 -14.05
CA GLY A 7 14.14 -16.92 -15.21
C GLY A 7 13.42 -15.57 -15.02
N GLU A 8 13.17 -15.17 -13.76
CA GLU A 8 12.56 -13.89 -13.46
C GLU A 8 13.59 -12.75 -13.31
N PRO A 9 13.35 -11.58 -13.92
CA PRO A 9 14.23 -10.42 -13.80
C PRO A 9 14.44 -9.92 -12.36
N ASN A 10 13.42 -10.05 -11.50
CA ASN A 10 13.48 -9.64 -10.10
C ASN A 10 12.55 -10.51 -9.20
N PRO A 11 13.09 -11.56 -8.55
CA PRO A 11 12.31 -12.44 -7.67
C PRO A 11 11.78 -11.75 -6.41
N ASN A 12 12.33 -10.59 -6.01
CA ASN A 12 11.88 -9.86 -4.82
C ASN A 12 10.53 -9.17 -5.02
N SER A 13 9.96 -9.24 -6.24
CA SER A 13 8.67 -8.65 -6.57
C SER A 13 7.57 -9.66 -6.90
N SER A 14 7.92 -10.92 -7.21
CA SER A 14 6.95 -11.90 -7.74
C SER A 14 6.07 -12.55 -6.68
N TRP A 15 6.51 -12.60 -5.42
CA TRP A 15 5.67 -13.07 -4.31
C TRP A 15 4.41 -12.22 -4.12
N MET A 16 4.42 -10.96 -4.58
CA MET A 16 3.24 -10.08 -4.54
C MET A 16 2.09 -10.50 -5.44
N ASP A 17 2.37 -11.31 -6.46
CA ASP A 17 1.36 -11.78 -7.40
C ASP A 17 0.63 -13.04 -6.89
N SER A 18 1.06 -13.60 -5.75
CA SER A 18 0.43 -14.78 -5.18
C SER A 18 -0.92 -14.47 -4.53
N ARG A 19 -1.93 -15.31 -4.83
CA ARG A 19 -3.26 -15.22 -4.18
C ARG A 19 -3.18 -15.42 -2.66
N GLY A 20 -2.21 -16.20 -2.20
CA GLY A 20 -1.95 -16.41 -0.77
C GLY A 20 -1.55 -15.10 -0.07
N LEU A 21 -0.76 -14.25 -0.74
CA LEU A 21 -0.42 -12.94 -0.18
C LEU A 21 -1.65 -12.04 -0.09
N TRP A 22 -2.53 -12.02 -1.09
CA TRP A 22 -3.72 -11.18 -1.05
C TRP A 22 -4.62 -11.54 0.14
N LEU A 23 -4.76 -12.84 0.41
CA LEU A 23 -5.48 -13.32 1.59
C LEU A 23 -4.77 -12.89 2.89
N ALA A 24 -3.46 -13.12 2.99
CA ALA A 24 -2.67 -12.73 4.16
C ALA A 24 -2.72 -11.21 4.42
N TYR A 25 -2.75 -10.42 3.35
CA TYR A 25 -2.89 -8.97 3.41
C TYR A 25 -4.23 -8.54 4.03
N VAL A 26 -5.34 -9.09 3.52
CA VAL A 26 -6.68 -8.79 4.06
C VAL A 26 -6.79 -9.25 5.51
N LEU A 27 -6.32 -10.47 5.81
CA LEU A 27 -6.30 -11.00 7.18
C LEU A 27 -5.44 -10.12 8.10
N GLY A 28 -4.29 -9.65 7.64
CA GLY A 28 -3.42 -8.77 8.39
C GLY A 28 -4.11 -7.47 8.78
N ILE A 29 -4.83 -6.84 7.85
CA ILE A 29 -5.63 -5.62 8.13
C ILE A 29 -6.73 -5.91 9.15
N ILE A 30 -7.46 -7.02 8.99
CA ILE A 30 -8.56 -7.38 9.89
C ILE A 30 -8.02 -7.66 11.30
N ILE A 31 -6.96 -8.46 11.42
CA ILE A 31 -6.33 -8.77 12.70
C ILE A 31 -5.82 -7.50 13.37
N PHE A 32 -5.12 -6.64 12.61
CA PHE A 32 -4.65 -5.37 13.13
C PHE A 32 -5.81 -4.50 13.62
N HIS A 33 -6.90 -4.40 12.87
CA HIS A 33 -8.08 -3.64 13.28
C HIS A 33 -8.72 -4.20 14.55
N ILE A 34 -8.84 -5.53 14.68
CA ILE A 34 -9.33 -6.18 15.90
C ILE A 34 -8.43 -5.86 17.09
N VAL A 35 -7.10 -5.88 16.90
CA VAL A 35 -6.15 -5.51 17.95
C VAL A 35 -6.36 -4.06 18.39
N VAL A 36 -6.54 -3.12 17.45
CA VAL A 36 -6.81 -1.71 17.76
C VAL A 36 -8.14 -1.56 18.52
N LEU A 37 -9.19 -2.27 18.11
CA LEU A 37 -10.49 -2.27 18.80
C LEU A 37 -10.42 -2.88 20.21
N ALA A 38 -9.47 -3.78 20.46
CA ALA A 38 -9.28 -4.40 21.77
C ALA A 38 -8.55 -3.49 22.77
N VAL A 39 -7.96 -2.38 22.32
CA VAL A 39 -7.29 -1.42 23.19
C VAL A 39 -8.35 -0.64 23.99
N PRO A 40 -8.29 -0.67 25.34
CA PRO A 40 -9.21 0.12 26.14
C PRO A 40 -9.01 1.61 25.83
N PHE A 41 -10.10 2.39 25.94
CA PHE A 41 -10.13 3.85 25.69
C PHE A 41 -10.03 4.31 24.23
N ILE A 42 -10.01 3.40 23.24
CA ILE A 42 -10.14 3.76 21.82
C ILE A 42 -11.59 3.56 21.38
N ASP A 43 -12.26 4.63 20.96
CA ASP A 43 -13.60 4.53 20.37
C ASP A 43 -13.55 4.03 18.93
N ILE A 44 -14.68 3.50 18.45
CA ILE A 44 -14.83 2.92 17.11
C ILE A 44 -14.35 3.87 15.99
N PRO A 45 -14.71 5.17 15.96
CA PRO A 45 -14.24 6.08 14.90
C PRO A 45 -12.71 6.27 14.88
N TYR A 46 -12.11 6.32 16.06
CA TYR A 46 -10.65 6.42 16.20
C TYR A 46 -9.96 5.13 15.78
N ALA A 47 -10.52 3.96 16.12
CA ALA A 47 -9.96 2.68 15.70
C ALA A 47 -9.87 2.54 14.17
N TRP A 48 -10.92 2.96 13.45
CA TRP A 48 -10.93 3.00 11.98
C TRP A 48 -9.90 3.98 11.43
N THR A 49 -9.80 5.18 12.00
CA THR A 49 -8.83 6.19 11.57
C THR A 49 -7.38 5.73 11.79
N ILE A 50 -7.08 5.16 12.95
CA ILE A 50 -5.76 4.59 13.26
C ILE A 50 -5.44 3.46 12.29
N THR A 51 -6.43 2.61 11.99
CA THR A 51 -6.27 1.50 11.04
C THR A 51 -5.93 2.00 9.65
N ASN A 52 -6.69 2.96 9.13
CA ASN A 52 -6.49 3.53 7.80
C ASN A 52 -5.14 4.28 7.69
N ILE A 53 -4.79 5.11 8.68
CA ILE A 53 -3.51 5.83 8.67
C ILE A 53 -2.33 4.86 8.75
N THR A 54 -2.36 3.89 9.67
CA THR A 54 -1.26 2.93 9.83
C THR A 54 -1.09 2.08 8.57
N HIS A 55 -2.18 1.63 7.97
CA HIS A 55 -2.17 0.90 6.71
C HIS A 55 -1.49 1.72 5.59
N ASN A 56 -1.83 2.99 5.47
CA ASN A 56 -1.29 3.86 4.42
C ASN A 56 0.18 4.24 4.66
N LEU A 57 0.61 4.34 5.93
CA LEU A 57 2.01 4.54 6.30
C LEU A 57 2.87 3.28 6.07
N GLY A 58 2.29 2.09 6.23
CA GLY A 58 2.97 0.81 6.03
C GLY A 58 3.30 0.49 4.58
N ALA A 59 2.88 1.31 3.60
CA ALA A 59 3.18 1.10 2.19
C ALA A 59 4.69 1.26 1.94
N PRO A 60 5.43 0.19 1.57
CA PRO A 60 6.86 0.28 1.35
C PRO A 60 7.13 1.03 0.04
N TRP A 61 7.49 2.31 0.17
CA TRP A 61 7.92 3.15 -0.95
C TRP A 61 9.32 2.79 -1.45
N MET A 62 10.13 2.22 -0.58
CA MET A 62 11.57 2.05 -0.80
C MET A 62 11.87 0.65 -1.30
N SER A 63 12.63 0.54 -2.38
CA SER A 63 13.17 -0.74 -2.81
C SER A 63 14.22 -1.21 -1.82
N ILE A 64 14.08 -2.45 -1.37
CA ILE A 64 15.11 -3.15 -0.60
C ILE A 64 16.13 -3.83 -1.53
N ASP A 65 15.91 -3.70 -2.84
CA ASP A 65 16.68 -4.37 -3.88
C ASP A 65 18.04 -3.74 -4.13
N THR A 66 18.94 -4.58 -4.64
CA THR A 66 20.29 -4.22 -5.04
C THR A 66 20.43 -4.31 -6.56
N GLY A 67 21.32 -3.51 -7.15
CA GLY A 67 21.52 -3.44 -8.60
C GLY A 67 20.55 -2.50 -9.30
N ASP A 68 20.29 -2.73 -10.59
CA ASP A 68 19.47 -1.83 -11.42
C ASP A 68 18.01 -1.69 -10.95
N SER A 69 17.47 -2.72 -10.28
CA SER A 69 16.13 -2.68 -9.68
C SER A 69 16.01 -1.63 -8.57
N ARG A 70 17.12 -1.25 -7.93
CA ARG A 70 17.12 -0.22 -6.88
C ARG A 70 16.57 1.11 -7.37
N LYS A 71 16.74 1.43 -8.66
CA LYS A 71 16.27 2.70 -9.22
C LYS A 71 14.76 2.86 -9.12
N TYR A 72 14.00 1.77 -9.01
CA TYR A 72 12.53 1.75 -8.95
C TYR A 72 12.02 1.57 -7.52
N THR A 73 10.87 2.17 -7.20
CA THR A 73 10.19 1.89 -5.93
C THR A 73 9.67 0.45 -5.89
N HIS A 74 9.42 -0.12 -4.71
CA HIS A 74 8.84 -1.46 -4.61
C HIS A 74 7.48 -1.56 -5.35
N TRP A 75 6.70 -0.46 -5.37
CA TRP A 75 5.49 -0.35 -6.20
C TRP A 75 5.78 -0.44 -7.70
N GLU A 76 6.80 0.26 -8.20
CA GLU A 76 7.17 0.22 -9.61
C GLU A 76 7.70 -1.14 -10.04
N GLN A 77 8.32 -1.89 -9.12
CA GLN A 77 8.86 -3.22 -9.40
C GLN A 77 7.78 -4.32 -9.54
N ILE A 78 6.59 -4.13 -8.95
CA ILE A 78 5.49 -5.12 -9.03
C ILE A 78 5.20 -5.49 -10.49
N ASN A 79 5.13 -6.80 -10.79
CA ASN A 79 4.84 -7.29 -12.14
C ASN A 79 5.71 -6.65 -13.22
N HIS A 80 7.00 -6.45 -12.91
CA HIS A 80 7.99 -5.86 -13.83
C HIS A 80 7.61 -4.47 -14.36
N GLY A 81 6.81 -3.70 -13.62
CA GLY A 81 6.36 -2.37 -14.03
C GLY A 81 5.12 -2.35 -14.92
N GLU A 82 4.54 -3.51 -15.24
CA GLU A 82 3.30 -3.60 -16.01
C GLU A 82 2.17 -2.89 -15.25
N GLN A 83 1.51 -1.95 -15.92
CA GLN A 83 0.42 -1.16 -15.33
C GLN A 83 -0.89 -1.94 -15.37
N PHE A 84 -1.81 -1.63 -14.44
CA PHE A 84 -3.17 -2.20 -14.41
C PHE A 84 -3.27 -3.73 -14.28
N THR A 85 -2.23 -4.40 -13.79
CA THR A 85 -2.30 -5.82 -13.42
C THR A 85 -3.26 -6.05 -12.25
N ALA A 86 -3.69 -7.30 -12.07
CA ALA A 86 -4.66 -7.65 -11.02
C ALA A 86 -4.13 -7.30 -9.62
N THR A 87 -2.85 -7.57 -9.34
CA THR A 87 -2.18 -7.21 -8.08
C THR A 87 -2.13 -5.71 -7.85
N ARG A 88 -1.79 -4.91 -8.87
CA ARG A 88 -1.80 -3.44 -8.74
C ARG A 88 -3.20 -2.90 -8.50
N LYS A 89 -4.22 -3.43 -9.18
CA LYS A 89 -5.62 -3.06 -8.95
C LYS A 89 -6.05 -3.40 -7.53
N PHE A 90 -5.72 -4.59 -7.04
CA PHE A 90 -6.00 -5.02 -5.67
C PHE A 90 -5.36 -4.09 -4.63
N LEU A 91 -4.05 -3.84 -4.72
CA LEU A 91 -3.31 -2.99 -3.79
C LEU A 91 -3.66 -1.50 -3.87
N THR A 92 -4.28 -1.06 -4.97
CA THR A 92 -4.84 0.29 -5.11
C THR A 92 -6.25 0.36 -4.55
N ALA A 93 -7.06 -0.69 -4.75
CA ALA A 93 -8.43 -0.76 -4.25
C ALA A 93 -8.48 -0.90 -2.73
N ALA A 94 -7.52 -1.61 -2.11
CA ALA A 94 -7.47 -1.82 -0.67
C ALA A 94 -7.53 -0.52 0.17
N PRO A 95 -6.62 0.48 -0.01
CA PRO A 95 -6.69 1.74 0.74
C PRO A 95 -7.97 2.55 0.41
N ILE A 96 -8.51 2.44 -0.81
CA ILE A 96 -9.76 3.12 -1.19
C ILE A 96 -10.93 2.53 -0.41
N ILE A 97 -11.07 1.21 -0.39
CA ILE A 97 -12.13 0.52 0.34
C ILE A 97 -12.00 0.82 1.84
N LEU A 98 -10.79 0.79 2.39
CA LEU A 98 -10.53 1.10 3.80
C LEU A 98 -10.91 2.55 4.16
N PHE A 99 -10.60 3.50 3.28
CA PHE A 99 -11.02 4.89 3.42
C PHE A 99 -12.55 5.03 3.40
N LEU A 100 -13.24 4.37 2.46
CA LEU A 100 -14.70 4.40 2.38
C LEU A 100 -15.36 3.80 3.63
N LEU A 101 -14.84 2.67 4.13
CA LEU A 101 -15.28 2.09 5.40
C LEU A 101 -15.08 3.06 6.55
N THR A 102 -13.91 3.71 6.61
CA THR A 102 -13.62 4.72 7.64
C THR A 102 -14.65 5.85 7.60
N CYS A 103 -14.96 6.39 6.42
CA CYS A 103 -15.99 7.42 6.25
C CYS A 103 -17.37 6.98 6.78
N MET A 104 -17.77 5.74 6.48
CA MET A 104 -19.03 5.17 6.98
C MET A 104 -19.06 5.07 8.51
N TYR A 105 -18.00 4.57 9.13
CA TYR A 105 -17.94 4.35 10.58
C TYR A 105 -17.67 5.63 11.39
N THR A 106 -17.02 6.63 10.81
CA THR A 106 -16.86 7.96 11.43
C THR A 106 -18.04 8.89 11.15
N ARG A 107 -19.09 8.41 10.44
CA ARG A 107 -20.26 9.21 10.04
C ARG A 107 -19.89 10.50 9.31
N ASN A 108 -18.80 10.48 8.53
CA ASN A 108 -18.24 11.63 7.84
C ASN A 108 -17.92 12.83 8.75
N ASP A 109 -17.52 12.57 10.00
CA ASP A 109 -16.91 13.58 10.84
C ASP A 109 -15.72 14.24 10.11
N THR A 110 -15.66 15.58 10.15
CA THR A 110 -14.73 16.36 9.32
C THR A 110 -13.28 16.12 9.71
N ASP A 111 -12.99 15.97 11.00
CA ASP A 111 -11.61 15.82 11.48
C ASP A 111 -11.03 14.48 11.03
N HIS A 112 -11.83 13.42 11.21
CA HIS A 112 -11.48 12.09 10.70
C HIS A 112 -11.40 12.07 9.17
N PHE A 113 -12.35 12.69 8.48
CA PHE A 113 -12.37 12.70 7.02
C PHE A 113 -11.10 13.33 6.44
N ILE A 114 -10.70 14.51 6.90
CA ILE A 114 -9.52 15.23 6.38
C ILE A 114 -8.25 14.40 6.60
N ALA A 115 -8.04 13.87 7.81
CA ALA A 115 -6.85 13.08 8.11
C ALA A 115 -6.76 11.82 7.24
N ASN A 116 -7.88 11.10 7.10
CA ASN A 116 -7.95 9.88 6.31
C ASN A 116 -7.82 10.16 4.80
N PHE A 117 -8.35 11.29 4.32
CA PHE A 117 -8.27 11.70 2.91
C PHE A 117 -6.84 12.12 2.53
N ILE A 118 -6.17 12.93 3.36
CA ILE A 118 -4.76 13.29 3.14
C ILE A 118 -3.90 12.02 3.08
N SER A 119 -4.12 11.11 4.03
CA SER A 119 -3.45 9.80 4.07
C SER A 119 -3.67 9.00 2.78
N LEU A 120 -4.92 8.97 2.27
CA LEU A 120 -5.25 8.30 1.01
C LEU A 120 -4.54 8.94 -0.19
N VAL A 121 -4.51 10.28 -0.27
CA VAL A 121 -3.83 11.01 -1.35
C VAL A 121 -2.34 10.71 -1.34
N VAL A 122 -1.70 10.76 -0.18
CA VAL A 122 -0.27 10.45 -0.03
C VAL A 122 0.04 9.02 -0.47
N VAL A 123 -0.84 8.05 -0.18
CA VAL A 123 -0.60 6.65 -0.57
C VAL A 123 -0.93 6.34 -2.03
N LEU A 124 -1.83 7.08 -2.67
CA LEU A 124 -2.29 6.80 -4.03
C LEU A 124 -1.58 7.61 -5.11
N VAL A 125 -1.27 8.89 -4.86
CA VAL A 125 -0.66 9.77 -5.88
C VAL A 125 0.61 9.15 -6.48
N PRO A 126 1.57 8.63 -5.70
CA PRO A 126 2.78 8.06 -6.27
C PRO A 126 2.54 6.71 -6.99
N LYS A 127 1.37 6.08 -6.77
CA LYS A 127 0.99 4.82 -7.41
C LYS A 127 0.33 5.00 -8.78
N LEU A 128 -0.05 6.23 -9.13
CA LEU A 128 -0.69 6.53 -10.40
C LEU A 128 0.27 6.29 -11.57
N PRO A 129 -0.22 5.80 -12.73
CA PRO A 129 0.62 5.56 -13.90
C PRO A 129 1.38 6.80 -14.39
N GLN A 130 0.82 8.00 -14.21
CA GLN A 130 1.48 9.26 -14.61
C GLN A 130 2.76 9.56 -13.81
N PHE A 131 2.91 8.96 -12.62
CA PHE A 131 4.09 9.15 -11.77
C PHE A 131 5.10 7.99 -11.89
N HIS A 132 4.88 7.05 -12.81
CA HIS A 132 5.82 5.96 -13.05
C HIS A 132 7.17 6.51 -13.55
N GLY A 133 8.25 6.18 -12.84
CA GLY A 133 9.61 6.67 -13.12
C GLY A 133 9.85 8.12 -12.71
N VAL A 134 8.83 8.81 -12.18
CA VAL A 134 8.96 10.20 -11.73
C VAL A 134 9.51 10.22 -10.31
N ARG A 135 10.69 10.83 -10.15
CA ARG A 135 11.32 11.02 -8.84
C ARG A 135 10.91 12.35 -8.24
N LEU A 136 9.81 12.34 -7.51
CA LEU A 136 9.43 13.47 -6.66
C LEU A 136 10.51 13.64 -5.58
N PHE A 137 10.99 14.88 -5.41
CA PHE A 137 12.04 15.24 -4.43
C PHE A 137 13.41 14.55 -4.60
N GLY A 138 13.70 13.93 -5.75
CA GLY A 138 15.00 13.30 -6.02
C GLY A 138 15.24 12.00 -5.25
N ILE A 139 14.21 11.40 -4.65
CA ILE A 139 14.27 10.05 -4.06
C ILE A 139 14.66 9.08 -5.19
N ASN A 140 15.57 8.12 -4.94
CA ASN A 140 15.95 7.05 -5.88
C ASN A 140 16.57 7.49 -7.23
N LYS A 141 17.34 8.60 -7.22
CA LYS A 141 18.00 9.15 -8.42
C LYS A 141 19.26 8.37 -8.88
N TYR A 142 19.74 7.42 -8.08
CA TYR A 142 21.01 6.71 -8.29
C TYR A 142 20.84 5.20 -8.13
#